data_AF-A0A8T3A1A4-F1
#
_entry.id   AF-A0A8T3A1A4-F1
#
_cell.length_a   1.000
_cell.length_b   1.000
_cell.length_c   1.000
_cell.angle_alpha   90.00
_cell.angle_beta   90.00
_cell.angle_gamma   90.00
#
_symmetry.space_group_name_H-M   'P 1'
#
loop_
_entity.id
_entity.type
_entity.pdbx_description
1 polymer ?
#
loop_
_entity_poly.entity_id
_entity_poly.type
_entity_poly.pdbx_seq_one_letter_code
_entity_poly.pdbx_strand_id
1 'polypeptide(L)'
;MWLKLVQALKKLTLDQREEVRNHAMSSLQKCLLEVDGICLLPSSWLHSFDIVIFMMLDDLIEIAQSQSQKDYRNMEGTLMHAVKLLSKAFLHLLQELSGLSSFCKLWLGVLSRMEKYLKVKVRGKRSEKIQELVPELLKNILLVMKSKGILAKRSTIGGDSLWELTWLHLNNFAPSLQSEVFTGELELDSSNHTQSDGSHSAVVEESSQSG
;
A
#
# COMPACT_ATOMS: atom_id res chain seq x y z
N MET A 1 -4.11 19.03 20.35
CA MET A 1 -3.10 18.48 21.29
C MET A 1 -2.42 17.24 20.72
N TRP A 2 -3.19 16.21 20.37
CA TRP A 2 -2.77 14.92 19.78
C TRP A 2 -1.51 14.92 18.88
N LEU A 3 -1.43 15.78 17.85
CA LEU A 3 -0.32 15.76 16.90
C LEU A 3 1.07 15.90 17.58
N LYS A 4 1.17 16.73 18.62
CA LYS A 4 2.42 16.91 19.39
C LYS A 4 2.80 15.65 20.18
N LEU A 5 1.82 14.86 20.62
CA LEU A 5 2.04 13.58 21.32
C LEU A 5 2.59 12.53 20.34
N VAL A 6 1.96 12.33 19.18
CA VAL A 6 2.45 11.35 18.20
C VAL A 6 3.81 11.74 17.61
N GLN A 7 4.08 13.04 17.43
CA GLN A 7 5.43 13.54 17.09
C GLN A 7 6.47 13.28 18.19
N ALA A 8 6.11 13.38 19.47
CA ALA A 8 7.01 13.06 20.58
C ALA A 8 7.29 11.55 20.66
N LEU A 9 6.25 10.72 20.55
CA LEU A 9 6.39 9.26 20.47
C LEU A 9 7.28 8.84 19.30
N LYS A 10 7.14 9.48 18.13
CA LYS A 10 7.99 9.23 16.95
C LYS A 10 9.48 9.55 17.15
N LYS A 11 9.84 10.35 18.15
CA LYS A 11 11.26 10.51 18.55
C LYS A 11 11.73 9.34 19.41
N LEU A 12 10.87 8.84 20.30
CA LEU A 12 11.15 7.70 21.17
C LEU A 12 11.16 6.36 20.41
N THR A 13 10.45 6.24 19.28
CA THR A 13 10.57 5.10 18.35
C THR A 13 11.93 5.01 17.66
N LEU A 14 12.83 5.99 17.87
CA LEU A 14 14.20 6.02 17.35
C LEU A 14 15.25 5.88 18.45
N ASP A 15 14.87 5.64 19.71
CA ASP A 15 15.79 5.48 20.84
C ASP A 15 16.77 4.30 20.62
N GLN A 16 18.00 4.42 21.12
CA GLN A 16 18.98 3.34 21.06
C GLN A 16 18.50 2.08 21.80
N ARG A 17 17.78 2.27 22.91
CA ARG A 17 17.25 1.21 23.77
C ARG A 17 16.01 0.58 23.15
N GLU A 18 16.11 -0.72 22.89
CA GLU A 18 15.05 -1.53 22.30
C GLU A 18 13.72 -1.46 23.08
N GLU A 19 13.77 -1.50 24.42
CA GLU A 19 12.59 -1.41 25.28
C GLU A 19 11.84 -0.07 25.10
N VAL A 20 12.59 1.04 24.99
CA VAL A 20 12.01 2.37 24.79
C VAL A 20 11.40 2.49 23.40
N ARG A 21 12.06 1.99 22.35
CA ARG A 21 11.44 1.93 21.01
C ARG A 21 10.20 1.07 21.01
N ASN A 22 10.24 -0.14 21.57
CA ASN A 22 9.11 -1.07 21.54
C ASN A 22 7.91 -0.50 22.31
N HIS A 23 8.14 0.15 23.46
CA HIS A 23 7.08 0.83 24.20
C HIS A 23 6.53 2.06 23.44
N ALA A 24 7.40 2.86 22.81
CA ALA A 24 7.00 4.00 21.99
C ALA A 24 6.22 3.58 20.73
N MET A 25 6.64 2.50 20.05
CA MET A 25 5.95 1.90 18.91
C MET A 25 4.56 1.41 19.30
N SER A 26 4.45 0.73 20.45
CA SER A 26 3.17 0.26 20.98
C SER A 26 2.26 1.44 21.32
N SER A 27 2.76 2.44 22.05
CA SER A 27 2.00 3.63 22.43
C SER A 27 1.58 4.47 21.22
N LEU A 28 2.42 4.53 20.18
CA LEU A 28 2.11 5.21 18.93
C LEU A 28 1.07 4.44 18.10
N GLN A 29 1.10 3.09 18.10
CA GLN A 29 0.00 2.29 17.55
C GLN A 29 -1.31 2.65 18.26
N LYS A 30 -1.31 2.72 19.59
CA LYS A 30 -2.52 3.10 20.34
C LYS A 30 -3.03 4.47 19.94
N CYS A 31 -2.14 5.47 19.90
CA CYS A 31 -2.47 6.83 19.47
C CYS A 31 -2.89 6.97 17.99
N LEU A 32 -2.76 5.92 17.16
CA LEU A 32 -3.15 5.92 15.75
C LEU A 32 -4.37 5.03 15.45
N LEU A 33 -4.64 4.00 16.26
CA LEU A 33 -5.64 2.94 15.98
C LEU A 33 -6.64 2.66 17.13
N GLU A 34 -6.29 3.03 18.37
CA GLU A 34 -7.02 2.65 19.60
C GLU A 34 -7.51 3.94 20.32
N VAL A 35 -7.94 4.95 19.55
CA VAL A 35 -8.31 6.28 20.05
C VAL A 35 -9.83 6.49 19.99
N ASP A 36 -10.52 5.92 20.97
CA ASP A 36 -11.94 6.19 21.17
C ASP A 36 -12.18 7.68 21.51
N GLY A 37 -13.17 8.29 20.86
CA GLY A 37 -13.68 9.62 21.22
C GLY A 37 -12.90 10.84 20.70
N ILE A 38 -11.80 10.71 19.96
CA ILE A 38 -11.14 11.86 19.30
C ILE A 38 -11.49 11.91 17.81
N CYS A 39 -12.54 12.67 17.47
CA CYS A 39 -12.85 13.01 16.08
C CYS A 39 -11.80 13.98 15.51
N LEU A 40 -10.76 13.46 14.86
CA LEU A 40 -9.81 14.24 14.08
C LEU A 40 -10.37 14.55 12.69
N LEU A 41 -9.96 15.66 12.08
CA LEU A 41 -10.24 15.90 10.66
C LEU A 41 -9.36 14.98 9.80
N PRO A 42 -9.84 14.46 8.66
CA PRO A 42 -9.04 13.62 7.75
C PRO A 42 -7.72 14.27 7.29
N SER A 43 -7.66 15.61 7.22
CA SER A 43 -6.43 16.36 6.97
C SER A 43 -5.37 16.24 8.09
N SER A 44 -5.80 16.06 9.35
CA SER A 44 -4.89 15.80 10.48
C SER A 44 -4.31 14.40 10.42
N TRP A 45 -5.10 13.41 10.01
CA TRP A 45 -4.64 12.06 9.72
C TRP A 45 -3.60 12.06 8.59
N LEU A 46 -3.89 12.68 7.43
CA LEU A 46 -2.92 12.85 6.34
C LEU A 46 -1.60 13.48 6.81
N HIS A 47 -1.68 14.57 7.58
CA HIS A 47 -0.49 15.26 8.07
C HIS A 47 0.34 14.38 9.00
N SER A 48 -0.31 13.49 9.77
CA SER A 48 0.37 12.49 10.60
C SER A 48 1.06 11.39 9.78
N PHE A 49 0.52 10.99 8.62
CA PHE A 49 1.24 10.09 7.71
C PHE A 49 2.54 10.73 7.24
N ASP A 50 2.49 11.98 6.74
CA ASP A 50 3.68 12.68 6.25
C ASP A 50 4.74 12.89 7.37
N ILE A 51 4.38 13.50 8.51
CA ILE A 51 5.38 13.95 9.51
C ILE A 51 5.68 12.95 10.64
N VAL A 52 4.87 11.90 10.78
CA VAL A 52 5.02 10.88 11.85
C VAL A 52 5.34 9.54 11.23
N ILE A 53 4.41 8.93 10.49
CA ILE A 53 4.54 7.54 10.04
C ILE A 53 5.64 7.41 8.98
N PHE A 54 5.58 8.20 7.90
CA PHE A 54 6.57 8.13 6.83
C PHE A 54 7.96 8.57 7.28
N MET A 55 8.09 9.68 8.03
CA MET A 55 9.37 10.07 8.61
C MET A 55 9.93 9.02 9.58
N MET A 56 9.10 8.32 10.36
CA MET A 56 9.58 7.22 11.21
C MET A 56 10.14 6.07 10.35
N LEU A 57 9.42 5.66 9.31
CA LEU A 57 9.86 4.56 8.46
C LEU A 57 11.16 4.89 7.74
N ASP A 58 11.30 6.12 7.24
CA ASP A 58 12.49 6.62 6.55
C ASP A 58 13.69 6.75 7.53
N ASP A 59 13.51 7.36 8.71
CA ASP A 59 14.58 7.46 9.74
C ASP A 59 15.04 6.08 10.26
N LEU A 60 14.12 5.13 10.43
CA LEU A 60 14.45 3.76 10.86
C LEU A 60 15.28 3.01 9.81
N ILE A 61 15.08 3.28 8.51
CA ILE A 61 15.95 2.76 7.45
C ILE A 61 17.37 3.34 7.59
N GLU A 62 17.48 4.65 7.80
CA GLU A 62 18.78 5.33 7.95
C GLU A 62 19.56 4.78 9.15
N ILE A 63 18.92 4.63 10.31
CA ILE A 63 19.52 4.01 11.51
C ILE A 63 19.97 2.57 11.22
N ALA A 64 19.14 1.77 10.54
CA ALA A 64 19.44 0.36 10.25
C ALA A 64 20.60 0.15 9.26
N GLN A 65 20.96 1.18 8.48
CA GLN A 65 22.06 1.17 7.52
C GLN A 65 23.33 1.87 8.02
N SER A 66 23.19 2.93 8.83
CA SER A 66 24.32 3.76 9.29
C SER A 66 24.90 3.33 10.64
N GLN A 67 24.09 2.76 11.55
CA GLN A 67 24.50 2.57 12.95
C GLN A 67 25.04 1.18 13.24
N SER A 68 25.93 1.11 14.24
CA SER A 68 26.52 -0.14 14.69
C SER A 68 25.52 -1.04 15.42
N GLN A 69 25.68 -2.35 15.23
CA GLN A 69 24.80 -3.36 15.81
C GLN A 69 24.93 -3.51 17.34
N LYS A 70 26.03 -3.03 17.92
CA LYS A 70 26.19 -2.96 19.39
C LYS A 70 25.25 -1.92 20.00
N ASP A 71 25.01 -0.86 19.25
CA ASP A 71 24.24 0.31 19.67
C ASP A 71 22.75 0.07 19.43
N TYR A 72 22.36 -0.28 18.20
CA TYR A 72 20.96 -0.57 17.86
C TYR A 72 20.68 -2.07 17.81
N ARG A 73 20.24 -2.61 18.95
CA ARG A 73 19.75 -4.00 19.10
C ARG A 73 18.37 -4.17 18.44
N ASN A 74 18.09 -5.38 17.96
CA ASN A 74 16.82 -5.80 17.30
C ASN A 74 16.21 -4.79 16.30
N MET A 75 17.06 -4.21 15.44
CA MET A 75 16.60 -3.25 14.44
C MET A 75 15.68 -3.90 13.38
N GLU A 76 15.89 -5.18 13.05
CA GLU A 76 14.99 -5.97 12.21
C GLU A 76 13.56 -6.01 12.76
N GLY A 77 13.39 -6.38 14.04
CA GLY A 77 12.08 -6.38 14.69
C GLY A 77 11.44 -4.99 14.73
N THR A 78 12.25 -3.93 14.92
CA THR A 78 11.75 -2.53 14.90
C THR A 78 11.22 -2.16 13.51
N LEU A 79 11.94 -2.49 12.43
CA LEU A 79 11.48 -2.30 11.05
C LEU A 79 10.20 -3.09 10.75
N MET A 80 10.14 -4.37 11.18
CA MET A 80 8.94 -5.20 11.01
C MET A 80 7.72 -4.61 11.74
N HIS A 81 7.90 -4.01 12.93
CA HIS A 81 6.83 -3.31 13.63
C HIS A 81 6.42 -2.01 12.92
N ALA A 82 7.36 -1.23 12.38
CA ALA A 82 7.07 0.02 11.68
C ALA A 82 6.25 -0.21 10.40
N VAL A 83 6.60 -1.20 9.58
CA VAL A 83 5.85 -1.49 8.35
C VAL A 83 4.48 -2.11 8.62
N LYS A 84 4.35 -2.91 9.69
CA LYS A 84 3.04 -3.39 10.20
C LYS A 84 2.18 -2.22 10.70
N LEU A 85 2.75 -1.24 11.39
CA LEU A 85 2.04 -0.03 11.83
C LEU A 85 1.55 0.81 10.64
N LEU A 86 2.39 1.02 9.62
CA LEU A 86 1.99 1.70 8.38
C LEU A 86 0.79 1.01 7.72
N SER A 87 0.86 -0.31 7.53
CA SER A 87 -0.22 -1.10 6.93
C SER A 87 -1.53 -0.99 7.72
N LYS A 88 -1.49 -1.20 9.04
CA LYS A 88 -2.67 -1.06 9.91
C LYS A 88 -3.28 0.34 9.89
N ALA A 89 -2.46 1.39 10.01
CA ALA A 89 -2.93 2.77 10.02
C ALA A 89 -3.56 3.16 8.68
N PHE A 90 -2.96 2.74 7.56
CA PHE A 90 -3.52 2.98 6.24
C PHE A 90 -4.86 2.26 6.06
N LEU A 91 -4.96 0.98 6.46
CA LEU A 91 -6.21 0.21 6.37
C LEU A 91 -7.33 0.74 7.28
N HIS A 92 -7.00 1.15 8.51
CA HIS A 92 -7.94 1.71 9.48
C HIS A 92 -8.57 3.00 8.95
N LEU A 93 -7.74 3.92 8.44
CA LEU A 93 -8.14 5.26 7.99
C LEU A 93 -8.55 5.30 6.51
N LEU A 94 -8.41 4.19 5.77
CA LEU A 94 -8.61 4.09 4.32
C LEU A 94 -9.92 4.75 3.84
N GLN A 95 -11.00 4.58 4.58
CA GLN A 95 -12.34 5.05 4.20
C GLN A 95 -12.58 6.54 4.49
N GLU A 96 -11.89 7.12 5.47
CA GLU A 96 -11.89 8.57 5.68
C GLU A 96 -10.99 9.29 4.66
N LEU A 97 -9.89 8.61 4.27
CA LEU A 97 -8.85 9.21 3.44
C LEU A 97 -9.11 9.05 1.93
N SER A 98 -9.84 8.02 1.48
CA SER A 98 -10.07 7.75 0.06
C SER A 98 -10.91 8.80 -0.67
N GLY A 99 -11.69 9.61 0.06
CA GLY A 99 -12.46 10.73 -0.51
C GLY A 99 -11.67 12.02 -0.71
N LEU A 100 -10.38 12.05 -0.34
CA LEU A 100 -9.56 13.27 -0.38
C LEU A 100 -8.78 13.37 -1.70
N SER A 101 -8.70 14.56 -2.28
CA SER A 101 -7.95 14.82 -3.52
C SER A 101 -6.45 14.48 -3.43
N SER A 102 -5.88 14.47 -2.22
CA SER A 102 -4.50 14.07 -1.94
C SER A 102 -4.33 12.58 -1.65
N PHE A 103 -5.37 11.74 -1.75
CA PHE A 103 -5.30 10.31 -1.47
C PHE A 103 -4.29 9.57 -2.37
N CYS A 104 -4.21 9.94 -3.65
CA CYS A 104 -3.22 9.34 -4.56
C CYS A 104 -1.78 9.62 -4.10
N LYS A 105 -1.48 10.85 -3.64
CA LYS A 105 -0.16 11.19 -3.05
C LYS A 105 0.12 10.36 -1.80
N LEU A 106 -0.87 10.18 -0.92
CA LEU A 106 -0.75 9.33 0.26
C LEU A 106 -0.39 7.89 -0.14
N TRP A 107 -1.14 7.31 -1.08
CA TRP A 107 -0.98 5.92 -1.52
C TRP A 107 0.38 5.66 -2.17
N LEU A 108 0.83 6.54 -3.08
CA LEU A 108 2.19 6.49 -3.62
C LEU A 108 3.25 6.63 -2.50
N GLY A 109 2.96 7.42 -1.48
CA GLY A 109 3.76 7.51 -0.26
C GLY A 109 3.86 6.20 0.55
N VAL A 110 2.81 5.36 0.54
CA VAL A 110 2.83 4.00 1.11
C VAL A 110 3.66 3.06 0.24
N LEU A 111 3.38 3.02 -1.06
CA LEU A 111 4.08 2.14 -2.02
C LEU A 111 5.60 2.38 -2.02
N SER A 112 6.02 3.64 -2.08
CA SER A 112 7.43 4.01 -2.03
C SER A 112 8.12 3.55 -0.74
N ARG A 113 7.44 3.62 0.42
CA ARG A 113 8.00 3.18 1.71
C ARG A 113 8.07 1.65 1.81
N MET A 114 7.06 0.94 1.32
CA MET A 114 7.10 -0.52 1.18
C MET A 114 8.27 -0.96 0.29
N GLU A 115 8.48 -0.30 -0.85
CA GLU A 115 9.61 -0.57 -1.74
C GLU A 115 10.97 -0.31 -1.06
N LYS A 116 11.12 0.79 -0.32
CA LYS A 116 12.35 1.05 0.47
C LYS A 116 12.61 -0.05 1.51
N TYR A 117 11.56 -0.58 2.14
CA TYR A 117 11.68 -1.68 3.11
C TYR A 117 12.11 -2.99 2.43
N LEU A 118 11.63 -3.30 1.23
CA LEU A 118 12.15 -4.42 0.43
C LEU A 118 13.63 -4.24 0.04
N LYS A 119 14.04 -3.00 -0.25
CA LYS A 119 15.43 -2.67 -0.61
C LYS A 119 16.36 -2.58 0.62
N VAL A 120 15.85 -2.63 1.86
CA VAL A 120 16.64 -2.43 3.09
C VAL A 120 17.70 -3.51 3.28
N LYS A 121 18.88 -3.11 3.77
CA LYS A 121 19.95 -4.01 4.20
C LYS A 121 20.25 -3.79 5.68
N VAL A 122 19.83 -4.74 6.52
CA VAL A 122 20.16 -4.76 7.95
C VAL A 122 21.49 -5.49 8.11
N ARG A 123 22.51 -4.82 8.67
CA ARG A 123 23.89 -5.39 8.77
C ARG A 123 24.49 -5.79 7.42
N GLY A 124 24.15 -5.06 6.34
CA GLY A 124 24.60 -5.35 4.98
C GLY A 124 23.88 -6.49 4.24
N LYS A 125 23.04 -7.28 4.93
CA LYS A 125 22.21 -8.34 4.34
C LYS A 125 20.76 -7.88 4.20
N ARG A 126 20.02 -8.37 3.20
CA ARG A 126 18.55 -8.24 3.19
C ARG A 126 17.97 -9.11 4.31
N SER A 127 16.87 -8.68 4.92
CA SER A 127 16.11 -9.50 5.86
C SER A 127 15.04 -10.28 5.11
N GLU A 128 15.14 -11.62 5.10
CA GLU A 128 14.18 -12.54 4.49
C GLU A 128 12.76 -12.29 5.02
N LYS A 129 12.62 -12.15 6.35
CA LYS A 129 11.35 -11.80 7.01
C LYS A 129 10.73 -10.49 6.50
N ILE A 130 11.53 -9.53 6.06
CA ILE A 130 11.04 -8.27 5.47
C ILE A 130 10.72 -8.47 3.97
N GLN A 131 11.45 -9.35 3.26
CA GLN A 131 11.09 -9.75 1.88
C GLN A 131 9.73 -10.46 1.83
N GLU A 132 9.38 -11.26 2.84
CA GLU A 132 8.11 -11.98 2.95
C GLU A 132 6.97 -11.09 3.46
N LEU A 133 7.21 -10.32 4.53
CA LEU A 133 6.20 -9.50 5.19
C LEU A 133 5.68 -8.35 4.32
N VAL A 134 6.53 -7.70 3.53
CA VAL A 134 6.11 -6.51 2.77
C VAL A 134 5.12 -6.85 1.65
N PRO A 135 5.35 -7.87 0.79
CA PRO A 135 4.36 -8.31 -0.19
C PRO A 135 3.08 -8.83 0.46
N GLU A 136 3.15 -9.53 1.60
CA GLU A 136 1.96 -9.97 2.34
C GLU A 136 1.08 -8.79 2.79
N LEU A 137 1.69 -7.77 3.41
CA LEU A 137 0.99 -6.55 3.83
C LEU A 137 0.45 -5.76 2.64
N LEU A 138 1.19 -5.67 1.53
CA LEU A 138 0.72 -5.03 0.30
C LEU A 138 -0.46 -5.78 -0.32
N LYS A 139 -0.39 -7.10 -0.43
CA LYS A 139 -1.48 -7.95 -0.93
C LYS A 139 -2.76 -7.73 -0.13
N ASN A 140 -2.66 -7.68 1.19
CA ASN A 140 -3.78 -7.37 2.09
C ASN A 140 -4.36 -5.98 1.79
N ILE A 141 -3.52 -4.93 1.71
CA ILE A 141 -3.97 -3.57 1.39
C ILE A 141 -4.68 -3.51 0.02
N LEU A 142 -4.11 -4.13 -1.01
CA LEU A 142 -4.66 -4.17 -2.36
C LEU A 142 -6.01 -4.89 -2.42
N LEU A 143 -6.15 -6.03 -1.71
CA LEU A 143 -7.42 -6.75 -1.58
C LEU A 143 -8.50 -5.91 -0.89
N VAL A 144 -8.16 -5.18 0.19
CA VAL A 144 -9.12 -4.30 0.86
C VAL A 144 -9.50 -3.10 -0.02
N MET A 145 -8.53 -2.46 -0.70
CA MET A 145 -8.80 -1.36 -1.64
C MET A 145 -9.67 -1.82 -2.83
N LYS A 146 -9.46 -3.04 -3.33
CA LYS A 146 -10.33 -3.67 -4.34
C LYS A 146 -11.74 -3.89 -3.79
N SER A 147 -11.88 -4.52 -2.62
CA SER A 147 -13.20 -4.84 -2.02
C SER A 147 -14.04 -3.60 -1.68
N LYS A 148 -13.38 -2.47 -1.35
CA LYS A 148 -14.04 -1.17 -1.14
C LYS A 148 -14.28 -0.37 -2.44
N GLY A 149 -13.95 -0.92 -3.61
CA GLY A 149 -14.11 -0.25 -4.91
C GLY A 149 -13.14 0.91 -5.18
N ILE A 150 -12.18 1.15 -4.29
CA ILE A 150 -11.21 2.26 -4.36
C ILE A 150 -10.19 1.98 -5.48
N LEU A 151 -9.69 0.75 -5.56
CA LEU A 151 -8.76 0.29 -6.59
C LEU A 151 -9.53 -0.44 -7.71
N ALA A 152 -9.91 0.30 -8.76
CA ALA A 152 -10.65 -0.21 -9.91
C ALA A 152 -10.21 0.45 -11.22
N LYS A 153 -10.24 -0.31 -12.33
CA LYS A 153 -9.87 0.14 -13.69
C LYS A 153 -10.61 1.39 -14.22
N ARG A 154 -11.72 1.77 -13.59
CA ARG A 154 -12.58 2.91 -13.96
C ARG A 154 -12.57 4.05 -12.92
N SER A 155 -11.60 4.07 -12.02
CA SER A 155 -11.50 5.09 -10.97
C SER A 155 -10.94 6.41 -11.51
N THR A 156 -11.80 7.43 -11.63
CA THR A 156 -11.49 8.80 -12.06
C THR A 156 -11.10 9.74 -10.90
N ILE A 157 -10.72 9.17 -9.75
CA ILE A 157 -10.38 9.92 -8.53
C ILE A 157 -8.95 10.48 -8.65
N GLY A 158 -8.82 11.55 -9.43
CA GLY A 158 -7.54 12.16 -9.82
C GLY A 158 -7.25 11.95 -11.31
N GLY A 159 -6.42 12.84 -11.87
CA GLY A 159 -5.79 12.62 -13.17
C GLY A 159 -4.70 11.54 -13.04
N ASP A 160 -4.55 10.73 -14.09
CA ASP A 160 -3.96 9.38 -14.09
C ASP A 160 -4.70 8.44 -13.12
N SER A 161 -5.23 7.31 -13.61
CA SER A 161 -6.08 6.49 -12.74
C SER A 161 -5.26 5.88 -11.60
N LEU A 162 -5.85 5.85 -10.39
CA LEU A 162 -5.23 5.22 -9.22
C LEU A 162 -4.81 3.77 -9.52
N TRP A 163 -5.55 3.10 -10.41
CA TRP A 163 -5.23 1.78 -10.95
C TRP A 163 -3.89 1.74 -11.68
N GLU A 164 -3.71 2.56 -12.71
CA GLU A 164 -2.50 2.60 -13.55
C GLU A 164 -1.28 2.97 -12.71
N LEU A 165 -1.40 4.00 -11.86
CA LEU A 165 -0.32 4.44 -10.96
C LEU A 165 0.09 3.36 -9.96
N THR A 166 -0.87 2.55 -9.48
CA THR A 166 -0.60 1.42 -8.57
C THR A 166 0.24 0.35 -9.26
N TRP A 167 -0.16 -0.10 -10.45
CA TRP A 167 0.53 -1.19 -11.14
C TRP A 167 1.85 -0.74 -11.78
N LEU A 168 1.92 0.50 -12.28
CA LEU A 168 3.16 1.12 -12.75
C LEU A 168 4.24 1.14 -11.65
N HIS A 169 3.85 1.40 -10.39
CA HIS A 169 4.80 1.42 -9.27
C HIS A 169 5.10 0.00 -8.73
N LEU A 170 4.10 -0.88 -8.64
CA LEU A 170 4.27 -2.25 -8.12
C LEU A 170 5.07 -3.16 -9.04
N ASN A 171 4.92 -3.04 -10.37
CA ASN A 171 5.61 -3.91 -11.32
C ASN A 171 7.15 -3.78 -11.26
N ASN A 172 7.67 -2.68 -10.70
CA ASN A 172 9.11 -2.48 -10.47
C ASN A 172 9.69 -3.32 -9.33
N PHE A 173 8.86 -3.84 -8.41
CA PHE A 173 9.37 -4.50 -7.19
C PHE A 173 8.55 -5.69 -6.65
N ALA A 174 7.29 -5.85 -7.05
CA ALA A 174 6.42 -6.95 -6.64
C ALA A 174 5.39 -7.33 -7.75
N PRO A 175 5.84 -7.68 -8.98
CA PRO A 175 4.96 -7.88 -10.13
C PRO A 175 3.96 -9.06 -10.00
N SER A 176 4.22 -10.05 -9.13
CA SER A 176 3.29 -11.16 -8.89
C SER A 176 1.97 -10.71 -8.23
N LEU A 177 1.99 -9.59 -7.49
CA LEU A 177 0.82 -9.11 -6.75
C LEU A 177 -0.37 -8.79 -7.66
N GLN A 178 -0.15 -8.50 -8.95
CA GLN A 178 -1.26 -8.22 -9.87
C GLN A 178 -2.11 -9.48 -10.14
N SER A 179 -1.49 -10.61 -10.48
CA SER A 179 -2.22 -11.87 -10.70
C SER A 179 -2.73 -12.49 -9.40
N GLU A 180 -2.04 -12.27 -8.28
CA GLU A 180 -2.44 -12.73 -6.94
C GLU A 180 -3.64 -11.99 -6.31
N VAL A 181 -3.95 -10.77 -6.78
CA VAL A 181 -5.11 -9.97 -6.30
C VAL A 181 -6.26 -9.99 -7.32
N PHE A 182 -5.98 -10.31 -8.60
CA PHE A 182 -6.93 -10.31 -9.71
C PHE A 182 -7.08 -11.67 -10.41
N THR A 183 -6.85 -12.76 -9.66
CA THR A 183 -7.14 -14.13 -10.10
C THR A 183 -8.60 -14.25 -10.56
N GLY A 184 -8.82 -14.64 -11.82
CA GLY A 184 -10.15 -14.77 -12.46
C GLY A 184 -10.66 -13.55 -13.25
N GLU A 185 -10.21 -12.33 -12.97
CA GLU A 185 -10.67 -11.13 -13.70
C GLU A 185 -9.95 -10.90 -15.03
N LEU A 186 -8.74 -11.46 -15.21
CA LEU A 186 -7.97 -11.35 -16.45
C LEU A 186 -8.55 -12.19 -17.60
N GLU A 187 -9.34 -13.24 -17.29
CA GLU A 187 -9.94 -14.14 -18.29
C GLU A 187 -11.25 -13.57 -18.88
N LEU A 188 -11.95 -12.73 -18.10
CA LEU A 188 -13.22 -12.09 -18.49
C LEU A 188 -13.03 -10.92 -19.47
N ASP A 189 -11.92 -10.18 -19.39
CA ASP A 189 -11.62 -9.13 -20.38
C ASP A 189 -11.20 -9.73 -21.74
N SER A 190 -10.66 -10.96 -21.77
CA SER A 190 -10.28 -11.64 -23.01
C SER A 190 -11.46 -12.25 -23.77
N SER A 191 -12.56 -12.57 -23.09
CA SER A 191 -13.71 -13.28 -23.68
C SER A 191 -14.74 -12.34 -24.35
N ASN A 192 -14.70 -11.04 -24.08
CA ASN A 192 -15.61 -10.05 -24.69
C ASN A 192 -15.19 -9.57 -26.10
N HIS A 193 -14.06 -10.05 -26.65
CA HIS A 193 -13.50 -9.50 -27.90
C HIS A 193 -13.66 -10.39 -29.14
N THR A 194 -14.40 -11.51 -29.05
CA THR A 194 -14.42 -12.56 -30.10
C THR A 194 -15.83 -12.92 -30.61
N GLN A 195 -16.76 -11.95 -30.64
CA GLN A 195 -18.04 -12.07 -31.38
C GLN A 195 -18.38 -10.79 -32.16
N SER A 196 -17.51 -10.40 -33.10
CA SER A 196 -17.82 -9.35 -34.09
C SER A 196 -16.94 -9.40 -35.34
N ASP A 197 -16.77 -10.58 -35.96
CA ASP A 197 -16.63 -10.67 -37.42
C ASP A 197 -16.83 -12.12 -37.89
N GLY A 198 -17.49 -12.30 -39.05
CA GLY A 198 -17.95 -13.64 -39.48
C GLY A 198 -18.91 -13.63 -40.67
N SER A 199 -18.66 -12.76 -41.65
CA SER A 199 -19.52 -12.56 -42.82
C SER A 199 -19.77 -13.83 -43.62
N HIS A 200 -21.04 -14.08 -44.00
CA HIS A 200 -21.38 -15.03 -45.05
C HIS A 200 -22.25 -14.34 -46.11
N SER A 201 -21.67 -14.06 -47.28
CA SER A 201 -22.36 -13.42 -48.41
C SER A 201 -21.80 -13.91 -49.74
N ALA A 202 -22.49 -14.88 -50.34
CA ALA A 202 -22.36 -15.33 -51.73
C ALA A 202 -23.76 -15.82 -52.16
N VAL A 203 -24.47 -15.11 -53.06
CA VAL A 203 -24.42 -15.28 -54.54
C VAL A 203 -25.03 -16.65 -54.93
N VAL A 204 -26.32 -16.74 -55.35
CA VAL A 204 -26.90 -16.42 -56.69
C VAL A 204 -26.51 -17.49 -57.73
N GLU A 205 -27.40 -18.16 -58.48
CA GLU A 205 -28.87 -18.03 -58.77
C GLU A 205 -29.49 -19.48 -58.88
N GLU A 206 -30.71 -19.84 -59.33
CA GLU A 206 -31.87 -19.26 -60.05
C GLU A 206 -33.14 -20.17 -59.81
N SER A 207 -34.30 -19.80 -60.38
CA SER A 207 -35.35 -20.66 -60.97
C SER A 207 -36.58 -21.15 -60.16
N SER A 208 -37.69 -20.44 -60.40
CA SER A 208 -39.02 -20.96 -60.83
C SER A 208 -39.72 -22.14 -60.09
N GLN A 209 -40.86 -21.88 -59.41
CA GLN A 209 -42.23 -22.19 -59.95
C GLN A 209 -43.39 -21.90 -58.97
N SER A 210 -44.57 -21.65 -59.56
CA SER A 210 -45.94 -21.80 -59.01
C SER A 210 -46.41 -20.91 -57.85
N GLY A 211 -47.49 -20.16 -58.09
CA GLY A 211 -48.21 -19.29 -57.14
C GLY A 211 -49.25 -18.44 -57.85
#